data_AF-A0A2K8T5E7-F1
#
_entry.id   AF-A0A2K8T5E7-F1
#
_cell.length_a   1.000
_cell.length_b   1.000
_cell.length_c   1.000
_cell.angle_alpha   90.00
_cell.angle_beta   90.00
_cell.angle_gamma   90.00
#
_symmetry.space_group_name_H-M   'P 1'
#
loop_
_entity.id
_entity.type
_entity.pdbx_description
1 polymer ?
#
loop_
_entity_poly.entity_id
_entity_poly.type
_entity_poly.pdbx_seq_one_letter_code
_entity_poly.pdbx_strand_id
1 'polypeptide(L)'
;MTKNNRKKAVAQAISTAVALGWVIMQVESAQAATFVVNNLNDSGVGSLRDTINIANNNDVVEFLLGSHPSTISLTSGALAIAKNLTINGPGANLLTISSNNHFPVFDINAADVTFSGLAIAGDINAYNSSNLTFINSTINGDNLKIDNPTGELRLINSTINGNNSVNINTNTLTLTDGSQVRDLSNTANAGNLTISTGSLTISNGANINSEQTSNGSGGNIFVQSDLLILGSGARLSTSAAGSNNSGVGGNISIDSPNGFIIALPNEPSDIAAGNINSGAAGTLTVTASDAITITGSGVLPTRVLEPSAIAGGNITSGAGGTLTLTASSISLTRVPEPSAIAAGNINSGAGGNITFTTRTLLLTRVPEPSAIAGSILACSLALLAKRNLAAFRKTKA
;
A
#
# COMPACT_ATOMS: atom_id res chain seq x y z
N MET A 1 -80.52 -1.96 16.57
CA MET A 1 -79.15 -1.66 16.10
C MET A 1 -79.09 -1.83 14.59
N THR A 2 -79.28 -0.75 13.86
CA THR A 2 -79.62 -0.74 12.43
C THR A 2 -78.37 -0.59 11.55
N LYS A 3 -78.40 -1.20 10.36
CA LYS A 3 -77.34 -1.23 9.32
C LYS A 3 -76.67 0.12 9.00
N ASN A 4 -77.27 1.25 9.38
CA ASN A 4 -76.75 2.61 9.15
C ASN A 4 -75.52 2.99 10.00
N ASN A 5 -75.36 2.42 11.20
CA ASN A 5 -74.23 2.80 12.06
C ASN A 5 -72.91 2.12 11.64
N ARG A 6 -72.98 0.96 10.96
CA ARG A 6 -71.80 0.29 10.40
C ARG A 6 -71.24 1.02 9.17
N LYS A 7 -72.09 1.63 8.33
CA LYS A 7 -71.65 2.40 7.16
C LYS A 7 -70.95 3.72 7.54
N LYS A 8 -71.41 4.40 8.59
CA LYS A 8 -70.72 5.59 9.13
C LYS A 8 -69.38 5.26 9.78
N ALA A 9 -69.30 4.16 10.53
CA ALA A 9 -68.05 3.70 11.14
C ALA A 9 -67.00 3.27 10.07
N VAL A 10 -67.44 2.64 8.98
CA VAL A 10 -66.55 2.25 7.87
C VAL A 10 -66.13 3.46 7.03
N ALA A 11 -67.00 4.43 6.78
CA ALA A 11 -66.63 5.65 6.05
C ALA A 11 -65.66 6.55 6.86
N GLN A 12 -65.80 6.59 8.19
CA GLN A 12 -64.91 7.37 9.05
C GLN A 12 -63.54 6.70 9.24
N ALA A 13 -63.48 5.36 9.21
CA ALA A 13 -62.22 4.60 9.21
C ALA A 13 -61.46 4.67 7.87
N ILE A 14 -62.17 4.82 6.74
CA ILE A 14 -61.52 5.00 5.43
C ILE A 14 -61.03 6.45 5.25
N SER A 15 -61.71 7.45 5.83
CA SER A 15 -61.25 8.84 5.78
C SER A 15 -60.01 9.10 6.65
N THR A 16 -59.83 8.39 7.77
CA THR A 16 -58.62 8.50 8.60
C THR A 16 -57.47 7.64 8.06
N ALA A 17 -57.74 6.57 7.32
CA ALA A 17 -56.70 5.78 6.66
C ALA A 17 -56.09 6.48 5.43
N VAL A 18 -56.85 7.34 4.73
CA VAL A 18 -56.34 8.11 3.59
C VAL A 18 -55.60 9.38 4.04
N ALA A 19 -55.92 9.95 5.21
CA ALA A 19 -55.19 11.09 5.78
C ALA A 19 -53.84 10.71 6.44
N LEU A 20 -53.59 9.43 6.69
CA LEU A 20 -52.33 8.91 7.25
C LEU A 20 -51.41 8.27 6.19
N GLY A 21 -51.85 8.15 4.94
CA GLY A 21 -51.13 7.44 3.87
C GLY A 21 -50.26 8.31 2.97
N TRP A 22 -50.11 9.60 3.25
CA TRP A 22 -49.31 10.54 2.44
C TRP A 22 -48.35 11.35 3.31
N VAL A 23 -47.71 10.72 4.31
CA VAL A 23 -46.36 11.16 4.66
C VAL A 23 -45.45 10.56 3.61
N ILE A 24 -45.34 11.26 2.47
CA ILE A 24 -44.16 11.14 1.64
C ILE A 24 -43.04 11.62 2.57
N MET A 25 -42.32 10.70 3.20
CA MET A 25 -40.96 10.98 3.64
C MET A 25 -40.23 11.37 2.37
N GLN A 26 -40.21 12.67 2.08
CA GLN A 26 -39.16 13.23 1.28
C GLN A 26 -37.90 12.86 2.05
N VAL A 27 -37.26 11.79 1.63
CA VAL A 27 -35.82 11.65 1.84
C VAL A 27 -35.27 12.76 0.97
N GLU A 28 -35.29 13.99 1.49
CA GLU A 28 -34.38 15.00 1.03
C GLU A 28 -33.02 14.32 1.18
N SER A 29 -32.37 14.06 0.04
CA SER A 29 -30.95 13.74 0.06
C SER A 29 -30.34 14.91 0.82
N ALA A 30 -29.97 14.69 2.08
CA ALA A 30 -29.31 15.69 2.88
C ALA A 30 -27.98 15.96 2.18
N GLN A 31 -27.94 17.04 1.42
CA GLN A 31 -26.72 17.50 0.78
C GLN A 31 -25.74 17.80 1.92
N ALA A 32 -24.55 17.22 1.84
CA ALA A 32 -23.48 17.47 2.78
C ALA A 32 -23.28 18.99 2.95
N ALA A 33 -23.37 19.50 4.17
CA ALA A 33 -23.08 20.89 4.44
C ALA A 33 -21.56 21.11 4.38
N THR A 34 -21.14 22.27 3.89
CA THR A 34 -19.73 22.66 3.88
C THR A 34 -19.44 23.61 5.03
N PHE A 35 -18.51 23.23 5.90
CA PHE A 35 -18.00 24.07 6.98
C PHE A 35 -16.59 24.56 6.65
N VAL A 36 -16.27 25.78 7.07
CA VAL A 36 -15.02 26.45 6.70
C VAL A 36 -14.16 26.70 7.93
N VAL A 37 -12.94 26.19 7.89
CA VAL A 37 -11.84 26.55 8.80
C VAL A 37 -11.22 27.85 8.32
N ASN A 38 -11.14 28.86 9.18
CA ASN A 38 -10.69 30.21 8.81
C ASN A 38 -9.52 30.74 9.64
N ASN A 39 -8.98 29.93 10.55
CA ASN A 39 -7.78 30.28 11.31
C ASN A 39 -6.92 29.05 11.60
N LEU A 40 -5.69 29.30 12.05
CA LEU A 40 -4.67 28.28 12.32
C LEU A 40 -4.62 27.84 13.79
N ASN A 41 -5.54 28.33 14.62
CA ASN A 41 -5.52 28.02 16.04
C ASN A 41 -5.90 26.55 16.25
N ASP A 42 -5.31 25.92 17.26
CA ASP A 42 -5.63 24.56 17.66
C ASP A 42 -7.07 24.40 18.19
N SER A 43 -7.65 25.47 18.73
CA SER A 43 -8.99 25.49 19.30
C SER A 43 -9.62 26.88 19.19
N GLY A 44 -10.91 26.96 19.54
CA GLY A 44 -11.71 28.18 19.43
C GLY A 44 -12.45 28.28 18.10
N VAL A 45 -13.40 29.21 18.02
CA VAL A 45 -14.30 29.36 16.88
C VAL A 45 -13.52 29.50 15.56
N GLY A 46 -13.92 28.73 14.55
CA GLY A 46 -13.32 28.77 13.21
C GLY A 46 -12.00 28.00 13.06
N SER A 47 -11.53 27.34 14.13
CA SER A 47 -10.44 26.35 14.05
C SER A 47 -10.92 25.05 13.41
N LEU A 48 -9.98 24.19 12.99
CA LEU A 48 -10.30 22.86 12.49
C LEU A 48 -10.99 22.00 13.56
N ARG A 49 -10.53 22.07 14.81
CA ARG A 49 -11.11 21.33 15.93
C ARG A 49 -12.56 21.72 16.20
N ASP A 50 -12.84 23.02 16.23
CA ASP A 50 -14.19 23.55 16.35
C ASP A 50 -15.08 23.10 15.19
N THR A 51 -14.55 23.19 13.97
CA THR A 51 -15.25 22.82 12.74
C THR A 51 -15.66 21.33 12.73
N ILE A 52 -14.74 20.42 13.10
CA ILE A 52 -15.04 18.98 13.25
C ILE A 52 -16.11 18.75 14.33
N ASN A 53 -16.08 19.52 15.43
CA ASN A 53 -17.03 19.39 16.52
C ASN A 53 -18.46 19.79 16.11
N ILE A 54 -18.61 20.82 15.26
CA ILE A 54 -19.93 21.30 14.81
C ILE A 54 -20.48 20.58 13.57
N ALA A 55 -19.62 19.99 12.74
CA ALA A 55 -20.03 19.24 11.55
C ALA A 55 -20.92 18.04 11.92
N ASN A 56 -21.77 17.59 11.00
CA ASN A 56 -22.57 16.38 11.11
C ASN A 56 -22.00 15.26 10.24
N ASN A 57 -22.63 14.08 10.30
CA ASN A 57 -22.25 12.94 9.48
C ASN A 57 -22.41 13.27 7.99
N ASN A 58 -21.38 12.94 7.22
CA ASN A 58 -21.21 13.16 5.79
C ASN A 58 -20.95 14.62 5.37
N ASP A 59 -20.74 15.55 6.30
CA ASP A 59 -20.41 16.94 5.97
C ASP A 59 -18.98 17.09 5.40
N VAL A 60 -18.77 18.21 4.72
CA VAL A 60 -17.48 18.60 4.13
C VAL A 60 -16.85 19.71 4.96
N VAL A 61 -15.55 19.59 5.22
CA VAL A 61 -14.72 20.63 5.83
C VAL A 61 -13.76 21.18 4.79
N GLU A 62 -13.77 22.50 4.61
CA GLU A 62 -12.87 23.24 3.72
C GLU A 62 -12.07 24.29 4.49
N PHE A 63 -11.07 24.88 3.84
CA PHE A 63 -10.17 25.86 4.45
C PHE A 63 -10.18 27.17 3.66
N LEU A 64 -10.44 28.28 4.36
CA LEU A 64 -10.27 29.65 3.87
C LEU A 64 -9.22 30.35 4.72
N LEU A 65 -7.95 30.00 4.47
CA LEU A 65 -6.80 30.54 5.19
C LEU A 65 -6.16 31.68 4.39
N GLY A 66 -5.73 32.73 5.09
CA GLY A 66 -5.22 33.95 4.45
C GLY A 66 -3.79 33.83 3.91
N SER A 67 -3.02 32.82 4.29
CA SER A 67 -1.62 32.63 3.88
C SER A 67 -1.23 31.16 3.74
N HIS A 68 -0.33 30.89 2.77
CA HIS A 68 0.21 29.56 2.47
C HIS A 68 1.72 29.66 2.14
N PRO A 69 2.55 28.65 2.44
CA PRO A 69 2.20 27.47 3.22
C PRO A 69 1.89 27.84 4.68
N SER A 70 1.00 27.08 5.32
CA SER A 70 0.64 27.28 6.72
C SER A 70 0.56 25.95 7.49
N THR A 71 0.70 26.04 8.80
CA THR A 71 0.67 24.89 9.71
C THR A 71 -0.35 25.13 10.81
N ILE A 72 -1.26 24.17 10.99
CA ILE A 72 -2.09 24.06 12.19
C ILE A 72 -1.30 23.22 13.20
N SER A 73 -0.81 23.86 14.25
CA SER A 73 -0.04 23.20 15.31
C SER A 73 -0.98 22.77 16.44
N LEU A 74 -1.12 21.46 16.64
CA LEU A 74 -1.95 20.89 17.69
C LEU A 74 -1.20 20.91 19.03
N THR A 75 -1.85 21.42 20.06
CA THR A 75 -1.31 21.54 21.42
C THR A 75 -2.24 20.91 22.47
N SER A 76 -3.50 20.68 22.12
CA SER A 76 -4.58 20.22 23.00
C SER A 76 -4.96 18.76 22.75
N GLY A 77 -4.03 17.96 22.21
CA GLY A 77 -4.23 16.56 21.87
C GLY A 77 -4.70 16.32 20.43
N ALA A 78 -4.95 15.05 20.10
CA ALA A 78 -5.39 14.62 18.77
C ALA A 78 -6.73 15.25 18.36
N LEU A 79 -6.97 15.38 17.06
CA LEU A 79 -8.27 15.76 16.51
C LEU A 79 -9.18 14.53 16.49
N ALA A 80 -10.17 14.51 17.38
CA ALA A 80 -11.16 13.43 17.44
C ALA A 80 -12.19 13.57 16.32
N ILE A 81 -12.32 12.55 15.47
CA ILE A 81 -13.32 12.49 14.40
C ILE A 81 -14.26 11.32 14.67
N ALA A 82 -15.47 11.63 15.14
CA ALA A 82 -16.51 10.63 15.46
C ALA A 82 -17.65 10.58 14.42
N LYS A 83 -17.45 11.25 13.28
CA LYS A 83 -18.46 11.42 12.22
C LYS A 83 -17.81 11.11 10.88
N ASN A 84 -18.59 10.58 9.95
CA ASN A 84 -18.15 10.47 8.58
C ASN A 84 -17.91 11.87 8.04
N LEU A 85 -16.72 12.18 7.54
CA LEU A 85 -16.38 13.52 7.10
C LEU A 85 -15.50 13.47 5.86
N THR A 86 -15.67 14.47 5.01
CA THR A 86 -14.70 14.78 3.96
C THR A 86 -13.96 16.06 4.35
N ILE A 87 -12.64 16.02 4.46
CA ILE A 87 -11.80 17.15 4.83
C ILE A 87 -10.92 17.52 3.63
N ASN A 88 -11.27 18.60 2.95
CA ASN A 88 -10.64 19.08 1.73
C ASN A 88 -9.70 20.25 2.04
N GLY A 89 -8.41 19.97 2.08
CA GLY A 89 -7.35 20.95 2.18
C GLY A 89 -7.05 21.68 0.86
N PRO A 90 -6.34 22.83 0.93
CA PRO A 90 -5.99 23.63 -0.24
C PRO A 90 -4.91 23.00 -1.13
N GLY A 91 -4.16 22.02 -0.61
CA GLY A 91 -3.07 21.30 -1.26
C GLY A 91 -2.06 20.78 -0.24
N ALA A 92 -1.47 19.59 -0.46
CA ALA A 92 -0.52 18.99 0.48
C ALA A 92 0.76 19.83 0.71
N ASN A 93 1.13 20.67 -0.26
CA ASN A 93 2.24 21.62 -0.11
C ASN A 93 1.83 22.98 0.51
N LEU A 94 0.54 23.16 0.82
CA LEU A 94 -0.03 24.45 1.25
C LEU A 94 -0.51 24.43 2.70
N LEU A 95 -0.98 23.30 3.20
CA LEU A 95 -1.46 23.17 4.58
C LEU A 95 -0.91 21.91 5.24
N THR A 96 -0.24 22.07 6.37
CA THR A 96 0.17 20.98 7.24
C THR A 96 -0.62 20.99 8.55
N ILE A 97 -1.10 19.84 9.01
CA ILE A 97 -1.66 19.64 10.34
C ILE A 97 -0.64 18.81 11.12
N SER A 98 -0.13 19.35 12.23
CA SER A 98 1.00 18.77 12.95
C SER A 98 0.77 18.73 14.45
N SER A 99 1.11 17.60 15.07
CA SER A 99 1.24 17.47 16.54
C SER A 99 2.67 17.65 17.02
N ASN A 100 3.61 18.00 16.12
CA ASN A 100 5.03 18.09 16.39
C ASN A 100 5.61 16.82 17.08
N ASN A 101 5.13 15.64 16.70
CA ASN A 101 5.52 14.34 17.26
C ASN A 101 5.17 14.13 18.76
N HIS A 102 4.26 14.92 19.35
CA HIS A 102 3.88 14.72 20.76
C HIS A 102 2.81 13.64 20.96
N PHE A 103 1.92 13.47 19.98
CA PHE A 103 0.77 12.56 20.00
C PHE A 103 0.24 12.34 18.56
N PRO A 104 -0.65 11.37 18.32
CA PRO A 104 -1.30 11.20 17.01
C PRO A 104 -2.06 12.45 16.57
N VAL A 105 -2.02 12.80 15.29
CA VAL A 105 -2.72 13.98 14.76
C VAL A 105 -4.23 13.76 14.77
N PHE A 106 -4.68 12.55 14.41
CA PHE A 106 -6.09 12.18 14.36
C PHE A 106 -6.37 10.93 15.17
N ASP A 107 -7.47 10.97 15.93
CA ASP A 107 -8.13 9.83 16.55
C ASP A 107 -9.51 9.66 15.91
N ILE A 108 -9.64 8.70 15.01
CA ILE A 108 -10.81 8.49 14.17
C ILE A 108 -11.64 7.32 14.72
N ASN A 109 -12.88 7.66 15.09
CA ASN A 109 -13.91 6.75 15.57
C ASN A 109 -15.21 6.95 14.76
N ALA A 110 -15.07 6.87 13.45
CA ALA A 110 -16.13 7.07 12.47
C ALA A 110 -15.97 6.07 11.33
N ALA A 111 -17.05 5.70 10.64
CA ALA A 111 -16.97 4.71 9.57
C ALA A 111 -16.12 5.21 8.40
N ASP A 112 -16.42 6.38 7.85
CA ASP A 112 -15.83 6.84 6.59
C ASP A 112 -15.22 8.23 6.72
N VAL A 113 -13.90 8.34 6.62
CA VAL A 113 -13.21 9.65 6.63
C VAL A 113 -12.32 9.76 5.40
N THR A 114 -12.50 10.86 4.67
CA THR A 114 -11.68 11.20 3.50
C THR A 114 -10.90 12.47 3.78
N PHE A 115 -9.58 12.42 3.58
CA PHE A 115 -8.71 13.57 3.56
C PHE A 115 -8.25 13.82 2.12
N SER A 116 -8.38 15.06 1.66
CA SER A 116 -7.95 15.46 0.33
C SER A 116 -7.06 16.70 0.40
N GLY A 117 -5.96 16.73 -0.35
CA GLY A 117 -5.18 17.95 -0.55
C GLY A 117 -4.58 18.56 0.73
N LEU A 118 -4.04 17.76 1.65
CA LEU A 118 -3.38 18.28 2.86
C LEU A 118 -2.16 17.46 3.25
N ALA A 119 -1.28 18.07 4.04
CA ALA A 119 -0.19 17.40 4.72
C ALA A 119 -0.55 17.11 6.19
N ILE A 120 -0.17 15.94 6.66
CA ILE A 120 -0.28 15.49 8.05
C ILE A 120 1.12 15.19 8.54
N ALA A 121 1.50 15.75 9.68
CA ALA A 121 2.79 15.51 10.31
C ALA A 121 2.58 14.86 11.68
N GLY A 122 2.62 13.52 11.69
CA GLY A 122 2.42 12.67 12.87
C GLY A 122 1.50 11.47 12.59
N ASP A 123 1.31 10.66 13.63
CA ASP A 123 0.58 9.39 13.57
C ASP A 123 -0.92 9.57 13.35
N ILE A 124 -1.58 8.50 12.90
CA ILE A 124 -3.02 8.45 12.66
C ILE A 124 -3.58 7.17 13.30
N ASN A 125 -4.52 7.35 14.23
CA ASN A 125 -5.29 6.25 14.78
C ASN A 125 -6.70 6.25 14.17
N ALA A 126 -7.13 5.13 13.61
CA ALA A 126 -8.43 4.97 12.97
C ALA A 126 -9.08 3.65 13.37
N TYR A 127 -9.13 3.38 14.67
CA TYR A 127 -9.53 2.08 15.24
C TYR A 127 -10.88 1.53 14.75
N ASN A 128 -11.85 2.42 14.51
CA ASN A 128 -13.21 2.05 14.08
C ASN A 128 -13.57 2.55 12.68
N SER A 129 -12.58 2.91 11.87
CA SER A 129 -12.83 3.29 10.49
C SER A 129 -13.10 2.08 9.62
N SER A 130 -14.19 2.14 8.86
CA SER A 130 -14.46 1.22 7.75
C SER A 130 -13.63 1.64 6.54
N ASN A 131 -13.60 2.93 6.21
CA ASN A 131 -12.81 3.46 5.10
C ASN A 131 -12.06 4.73 5.51
N LEU A 132 -10.73 4.67 5.51
CA LEU A 132 -9.85 5.82 5.67
C LEU A 132 -9.20 6.10 4.31
N THR A 133 -9.56 7.22 3.69
CA THR A 133 -9.10 7.56 2.34
C THR A 133 -8.24 8.82 2.32
N PHE A 134 -7.11 8.75 1.64
CA PHE A 134 -6.24 9.88 1.33
C PHE A 134 -6.19 10.11 -0.17
N ILE A 135 -6.45 11.35 -0.59
CA ILE A 135 -6.41 11.80 -1.98
C ILE A 135 -5.47 12.99 -2.07
N ASN A 136 -4.51 12.99 -3.00
CA ASN A 136 -3.58 14.13 -3.20
C ASN A 136 -2.95 14.65 -1.88
N SER A 137 -2.70 13.76 -0.92
CA SER A 137 -2.31 14.11 0.45
C SER A 137 -0.95 13.54 0.78
N THR A 138 -0.27 14.14 1.77
CA THR A 138 1.03 13.68 2.25
C THR A 138 0.97 13.43 3.74
N ILE A 139 1.32 12.23 4.21
CA ILE A 139 1.51 11.93 5.63
C ILE A 139 3.01 11.78 5.88
N ASN A 140 3.54 12.52 6.84
CA ASN A 140 4.95 12.48 7.22
C ASN A 140 5.07 12.14 8.72
N GLY A 141 6.11 11.40 9.09
CA GLY A 141 6.46 11.19 10.48
C GLY A 141 7.84 10.55 10.62
N ASP A 142 8.44 10.64 11.81
CA ASP A 142 9.72 9.95 12.05
C ASP A 142 9.49 8.45 12.28
N ASN A 143 8.60 8.12 13.22
CA ASN A 143 8.15 6.75 13.51
C ASN A 143 6.68 6.60 13.16
N LEU A 144 6.35 6.78 11.89
CA LEU A 144 4.98 6.97 11.46
C LEU A 144 4.15 5.70 11.65
N LYS A 145 3.07 5.82 12.40
CA LYS A 145 2.05 4.77 12.57
C LYS A 145 0.71 5.18 11.96
N ILE A 146 0.13 4.29 11.16
CA ILE A 146 -1.27 4.35 10.74
C ILE A 146 -1.96 3.06 11.17
N ASP A 147 -2.94 3.17 12.05
CA ASP A 147 -3.65 2.02 12.64
C ASP A 147 -5.14 2.06 12.27
N ASN A 148 -5.55 1.28 11.27
CA ASN A 148 -6.93 1.10 10.84
C ASN A 148 -7.31 -0.41 10.78
N PRO A 149 -7.16 -1.15 11.89
CA PRO A 149 -7.11 -2.61 11.90
C PRO A 149 -8.38 -3.30 11.38
N THR A 150 -9.51 -2.59 11.37
CA THR A 150 -10.82 -3.14 10.99
C THR A 150 -11.28 -2.71 9.60
N GLY A 151 -10.69 -1.67 9.00
CA GLY A 151 -11.16 -1.07 7.75
C GLY A 151 -10.17 -1.12 6.58
N GLU A 152 -10.55 -0.46 5.50
CA GLU A 152 -9.73 -0.18 4.33
C GLU A 152 -8.98 1.14 4.51
N LEU A 153 -7.66 1.12 4.32
CA LEU A 153 -6.83 2.30 4.06
C LEU A 153 -6.61 2.43 2.56
N ARG A 154 -7.05 3.56 1.99
CA ARG A 154 -6.93 3.87 0.55
C ARG A 154 -6.02 5.06 0.33
N LEU A 155 -5.03 4.88 -0.54
CA LEU A 155 -4.19 5.97 -1.03
C LEU A 155 -4.38 6.14 -2.53
N ILE A 156 -4.74 7.36 -2.91
CA ILE A 156 -4.96 7.79 -4.30
C ILE A 156 -4.09 9.02 -4.53
N ASN A 157 -3.09 8.91 -5.42
CA ASN A 157 -2.09 9.95 -5.65
C ASN A 157 -1.56 10.59 -4.35
N SER A 158 -1.34 9.76 -3.33
CA SER A 158 -0.99 10.20 -1.99
C SER A 158 0.33 9.59 -1.54
N THR A 159 1.02 10.27 -0.63
CA THR A 159 2.35 9.85 -0.18
C THR A 159 2.37 9.66 1.34
N ILE A 160 2.89 8.54 1.81
CA ILE A 160 3.28 8.28 3.19
C ILE A 160 4.81 8.30 3.25
N ASN A 161 5.40 9.14 4.09
CA ASN A 161 6.84 9.24 4.29
C ASN A 161 7.19 9.01 5.77
N GLY A 162 8.03 8.01 6.02
CA GLY A 162 8.77 7.83 7.27
C GLY A 162 10.20 8.38 7.16
N ASN A 163 10.74 8.84 8.29
CA ASN A 163 12.17 9.18 8.42
C ASN A 163 12.97 8.18 9.27
N ASN A 164 12.32 7.17 9.86
CA ASN A 164 12.97 6.11 10.63
C ASN A 164 12.18 4.79 10.57
N SER A 165 10.86 4.85 10.70
CA SER A 165 9.98 3.72 10.42
C SER A 165 8.63 4.17 9.88
N VAL A 166 8.01 3.29 9.09
CA VAL A 166 6.58 3.36 8.72
C VAL A 166 5.91 2.05 9.13
N ASN A 167 4.85 2.13 9.92
CA ASN A 167 4.04 1.00 10.33
C ASN A 167 2.58 1.22 9.94
N ILE A 168 2.08 0.38 9.03
CA ILE A 168 0.68 0.40 8.58
C ILE A 168 0.03 -0.90 9.02
N ASN A 169 -1.03 -0.77 9.82
CA ASN A 169 -1.87 -1.89 10.23
C ASN A 169 -3.30 -1.65 9.75
N THR A 170 -3.82 -2.49 8.86
CA THR A 170 -5.17 -2.28 8.32
C THR A 170 -5.81 -3.55 7.80
N ASN A 171 -7.14 -3.71 7.80
CA ASN A 171 -7.74 -4.90 7.22
C ASN A 171 -7.53 -4.99 5.69
N THR A 172 -7.54 -3.86 4.99
CA THR A 172 -7.26 -3.80 3.55
C THR A 172 -6.45 -2.56 3.22
N LEU A 173 -5.37 -2.71 2.47
CA LEU A 173 -4.55 -1.60 1.98
C LEU A 173 -4.63 -1.53 0.45
N THR A 174 -5.11 -0.41 -0.07
CA THR A 174 -5.19 -0.15 -1.51
C THR A 174 -4.32 1.06 -1.87
N LEU A 175 -3.30 0.84 -2.70
CA LEU A 175 -2.46 1.89 -3.28
C LEU A 175 -2.71 1.99 -4.78
N THR A 176 -3.04 3.19 -5.25
CA THR A 176 -3.32 3.43 -6.66
C THR A 176 -2.90 4.84 -7.10
N ASP A 177 -2.98 5.08 -8.40
CA ASP A 177 -2.72 6.36 -9.06
C ASP A 177 -1.40 7.01 -8.63
N GLY A 178 -0.31 6.25 -8.71
CA GLY A 178 1.03 6.72 -8.35
C GLY A 178 1.25 6.97 -6.86
N SER A 179 0.38 6.42 -5.98
CA SER A 179 0.57 6.53 -4.52
C SER A 179 1.88 5.92 -4.04
N GLN A 180 2.46 6.48 -2.99
CA GLN A 180 3.82 6.16 -2.55
C GLN A 180 3.82 5.90 -1.05
N VAL A 181 4.34 4.76 -0.61
CA VAL A 181 4.65 4.50 0.82
C VAL A 181 6.15 4.36 0.94
N ARG A 182 6.78 5.26 1.68
CA ARG A 182 8.23 5.40 1.68
C ARG A 182 8.80 5.52 3.06
N ASP A 183 9.99 4.95 3.25
CA ASP A 183 10.88 5.31 4.35
C ASP A 183 12.23 5.73 3.78
N LEU A 184 12.48 7.05 3.80
CA LEU A 184 13.65 7.67 3.16
C LEU A 184 14.64 8.20 4.22
N SER A 185 14.79 7.49 5.34
CA SER A 185 15.52 7.95 6.53
C SER A 185 16.72 8.91 6.27
N ASN A 186 16.85 9.88 7.15
CA ASN A 186 17.94 10.88 7.13
C ASN A 186 19.25 10.37 7.77
N THR A 187 19.21 9.17 8.34
CA THR A 187 20.40 8.47 8.83
C THR A 187 21.00 7.69 7.67
N ALA A 188 22.28 7.35 7.71
CA ALA A 188 22.96 6.76 6.56
C ALA A 188 22.26 5.53 5.93
N ASN A 189 21.33 4.83 6.61
CA ASN A 189 20.62 3.65 6.11
C ASN A 189 19.11 3.85 6.15
N ALA A 190 18.37 3.37 5.14
CA ALA A 190 16.92 3.52 5.02
C ALA A 190 16.20 2.80 6.14
N GLY A 191 15.04 3.33 6.54
CA GLY A 191 14.29 2.82 7.66
C GLY A 191 13.54 1.53 7.34
N ASN A 192 12.71 1.11 8.28
CA ASN A 192 11.92 -0.11 8.14
C ASN A 192 10.47 0.23 7.84
N LEU A 193 9.94 -0.39 6.79
CA LEU A 193 8.56 -0.28 6.39
C LEU A 193 7.86 -1.60 6.72
N THR A 194 6.88 -1.56 7.61
CA THR A 194 6.08 -2.72 8.01
C THR A 194 4.63 -2.49 7.61
N ILE A 195 4.07 -3.40 6.82
CA ILE A 195 2.65 -3.46 6.47
C ILE A 195 2.09 -4.76 7.01
N SER A 196 1.07 -4.66 7.86
CA SER A 196 0.24 -5.77 8.31
C SER A 196 -1.17 -5.55 7.78
N THR A 197 -1.64 -6.44 6.90
CA THR A 197 -2.99 -6.32 6.36
C THR A 197 -3.64 -7.64 6.00
N GLY A 198 -4.97 -7.72 5.90
CA GLY A 198 -5.63 -8.90 5.33
C GLY A 198 -5.39 -8.98 3.82
N SER A 199 -5.50 -7.85 3.12
CA SER A 199 -5.32 -7.76 1.67
C SER A 199 -4.57 -6.50 1.27
N LEU A 200 -3.47 -6.65 0.53
CA LEU A 200 -2.70 -5.56 -0.07
C LEU A 200 -2.89 -5.55 -1.59
N THR A 201 -3.37 -4.44 -2.13
CA THR A 201 -3.41 -4.19 -3.59
C THR A 201 -2.54 -2.99 -3.93
N ILE A 202 -1.62 -3.18 -4.87
CA ILE A 202 -0.79 -2.12 -5.44
C ILE A 202 -1.06 -2.08 -6.95
N SER A 203 -1.38 -0.90 -7.48
CA SER A 203 -1.77 -0.73 -8.88
C SER A 203 -1.47 0.69 -9.41
N ASN A 204 -1.64 0.88 -10.72
CA ASN A 204 -1.58 2.19 -11.40
C ASN A 204 -0.32 3.01 -11.05
N GLY A 205 0.86 2.39 -11.14
CA GLY A 205 2.15 3.04 -10.85
C GLY A 205 2.43 3.27 -9.36
N ALA A 206 1.60 2.75 -8.46
CA ALA A 206 1.83 2.87 -7.02
C ALA A 206 3.09 2.12 -6.57
N ASN A 207 3.77 2.66 -5.55
CA ASN A 207 5.09 2.24 -5.15
C ASN A 207 5.24 2.17 -3.62
N ILE A 208 5.78 1.07 -3.11
CA ILE A 208 6.21 0.94 -1.71
C ILE A 208 7.72 0.79 -1.73
N ASN A 209 8.43 1.71 -1.09
CA ASN A 209 9.88 1.67 -1.13
C ASN A 209 10.60 2.08 0.16
N SER A 210 11.78 1.52 0.35
CA SER A 210 12.70 1.88 1.44
C SER A 210 14.10 2.05 0.85
N GLU A 211 14.22 3.06 -0.01
CA GLU A 211 15.41 3.36 -0.80
C GLU A 211 16.26 4.44 -0.13
N GLN A 212 17.56 4.19 0.03
CA GLN A 212 18.51 5.23 0.45
C GLN A 212 18.99 6.04 -0.74
N THR A 213 18.84 7.35 -0.67
CA THR A 213 19.49 8.28 -1.60
C THR A 213 20.90 8.69 -1.14
N SER A 214 21.27 8.35 0.11
CA SER A 214 22.57 8.64 0.72
C SER A 214 23.52 7.42 0.65
N ASN A 215 24.72 7.56 1.23
CA ASN A 215 25.82 6.58 1.09
C ASN A 215 25.67 5.26 1.86
N GLY A 216 24.62 5.03 2.65
CA GLY A 216 24.46 3.75 3.35
C GLY A 216 23.41 2.83 2.72
N SER A 217 22.93 1.90 3.53
CA SER A 217 22.28 0.67 3.07
C SER A 217 20.80 0.85 2.81
N GLY A 218 20.26 0.09 1.85
CA GLY A 218 18.81 0.02 1.64
C GLY A 218 18.09 -0.49 2.89
N GLY A 219 16.86 -0.06 3.11
CA GLY A 219 16.10 -0.39 4.29
C GLY A 219 15.40 -1.74 4.13
N ASN A 220 14.57 -2.10 5.11
CA ASN A 220 13.80 -3.34 5.03
C ASN A 220 12.32 -3.06 4.80
N ILE A 221 11.70 -3.87 3.96
CA ILE A 221 10.24 -3.91 3.77
C ILE A 221 9.74 -5.26 4.29
N PHE A 222 8.79 -5.20 5.20
CA PHE A 222 8.08 -6.36 5.73
C PHE A 222 6.60 -6.22 5.38
N VAL A 223 6.08 -7.14 4.58
CA VAL A 223 4.66 -7.22 4.23
C VAL A 223 4.11 -8.52 4.78
N GLN A 224 3.16 -8.43 5.70
CA GLN A 224 2.33 -9.54 6.11
C GLN A 224 0.93 -9.34 5.53
N SER A 225 0.51 -10.23 4.64
CA SER A 225 -0.83 -10.18 4.08
C SER A 225 -1.35 -11.52 3.58
N ASP A 226 -2.61 -11.86 3.89
CA ASP A 226 -3.22 -13.09 3.37
C ASP A 226 -3.37 -13.04 1.84
N LEU A 227 -3.57 -11.84 1.26
CA LEU A 227 -3.61 -11.63 -0.17
C LEU A 227 -2.73 -10.44 -0.59
N LEU A 228 -1.81 -10.67 -1.52
CA LEU A 228 -1.07 -9.62 -2.21
C LEU A 228 -1.41 -9.63 -3.70
N ILE A 229 -1.95 -8.52 -4.20
CA ILE A 229 -2.22 -8.28 -5.62
C ILE A 229 -1.31 -7.16 -6.12
N LEU A 230 -0.60 -7.44 -7.20
CA LEU A 230 0.23 -6.48 -7.93
C LEU A 230 -0.29 -6.34 -9.36
N GLY A 231 -0.54 -5.11 -9.80
CA GLY A 231 -1.01 -4.82 -11.14
C GLY A 231 -0.54 -3.46 -11.67
N SER A 232 -0.81 -3.19 -12.94
CA SER A 232 -0.71 -1.88 -13.62
C SER A 232 0.45 -0.96 -13.17
N GLY A 233 1.67 -1.47 -13.16
CA GLY A 233 2.89 -0.75 -12.80
C GLY A 233 3.22 -0.68 -11.31
N ALA A 234 2.68 -1.62 -10.53
CA ALA A 234 2.97 -1.74 -9.11
C ALA A 234 4.44 -2.04 -8.83
N ARG A 235 5.01 -1.38 -7.81
CA ARG A 235 6.41 -1.57 -7.43
C ARG A 235 6.58 -1.72 -5.92
N LEU A 236 7.36 -2.72 -5.52
CA LEU A 236 7.82 -2.94 -4.16
C LEU A 236 9.35 -2.99 -4.18
N SER A 237 10.05 -1.99 -3.67
CA SER A 237 11.50 -1.90 -3.86
C SER A 237 12.31 -1.44 -2.64
N THR A 238 13.47 -2.03 -2.48
CA THR A 238 14.53 -1.51 -1.60
C THR A 238 15.79 -1.32 -2.44
N SER A 239 16.54 -0.27 -2.14
CA SER A 239 17.85 -0.06 -2.77
C SER A 239 18.76 0.87 -1.95
N ALA A 240 20.06 0.72 -2.17
CA ALA A 240 21.07 1.70 -1.80
C ALA A 240 21.49 2.47 -3.05
N ALA A 241 21.18 3.77 -3.14
CA ALA A 241 21.48 4.62 -4.29
C ALA A 241 22.66 5.58 -4.07
N GLY A 242 23.36 5.48 -2.94
CA GLY A 242 24.50 6.34 -2.60
C GLY A 242 25.68 6.29 -3.57
N SER A 243 26.19 7.46 -3.92
CA SER A 243 27.23 7.69 -4.94
C SER A 243 28.60 7.09 -4.64
N ASN A 244 28.86 6.65 -3.40
CA ASN A 244 30.15 6.04 -2.99
C ASN A 244 30.10 4.51 -2.84
N ASN A 245 29.08 3.86 -3.41
CA ASN A 245 29.22 2.49 -3.91
C ASN A 245 29.52 1.37 -2.87
N SER A 246 29.22 1.58 -1.58
CA SER A 246 29.42 0.58 -0.52
C SER A 246 28.15 0.11 0.21
N GLY A 247 27.00 0.78 0.05
CA GLY A 247 25.77 0.40 0.73
C GLY A 247 25.26 -0.96 0.25
N VAL A 248 24.79 -1.83 1.15
CA VAL A 248 24.18 -3.12 0.80
C VAL A 248 22.73 -2.88 0.38
N GLY A 249 22.22 -3.64 -0.60
CA GLY A 249 20.81 -3.63 -0.98
C GLY A 249 19.92 -3.99 0.22
N GLY A 250 18.73 -3.40 0.28
CA GLY A 250 17.80 -3.65 1.37
C GLY A 250 17.11 -5.00 1.27
N ASN A 251 16.44 -5.46 2.33
CA ASN A 251 15.71 -6.72 2.30
C ASN A 251 14.21 -6.53 2.13
N ILE A 252 13.57 -7.43 1.41
CA ILE A 252 12.11 -7.49 1.29
C ILE A 252 11.67 -8.87 1.79
N SER A 253 10.76 -8.88 2.76
CA SER A 253 10.11 -10.09 3.24
C SER A 253 8.61 -9.96 3.05
N ILE A 254 8.02 -10.86 2.26
CA ILE A 254 6.58 -10.96 2.06
C ILE A 254 6.13 -12.29 2.65
N ASP A 255 5.19 -12.21 3.59
CA ASP A 255 4.64 -13.36 4.28
C ASP A 255 3.10 -13.37 4.13
N SER A 256 2.61 -14.41 3.46
CA SER A 256 1.20 -14.66 3.22
C SER A 256 0.79 -15.96 3.93
N PRO A 257 0.61 -15.93 5.27
CA PRO A 257 0.47 -17.12 6.09
C PRO A 257 -0.78 -17.95 5.77
N ASN A 258 -1.83 -17.33 5.21
CA ASN A 258 -3.09 -18.01 4.87
C ASN A 258 -3.56 -17.76 3.43
N GLY A 259 -2.69 -17.40 2.48
CA GLY A 259 -3.18 -17.17 1.13
C GLY A 259 -2.15 -17.02 0.03
N PHE A 260 -2.37 -16.00 -0.81
CA PHE A 260 -1.92 -15.98 -2.20
C PHE A 260 -1.16 -14.71 -2.54
N ILE A 261 -0.23 -14.86 -3.47
CA ILE A 261 0.45 -13.75 -4.13
C ILE A 261 0.17 -13.83 -5.62
N ILE A 262 -0.42 -12.77 -6.17
CA ILE A 262 -0.90 -12.71 -7.54
C ILE A 262 -0.35 -11.44 -8.21
N ALA A 263 0.46 -11.64 -9.25
CA ALA A 263 0.75 -10.58 -10.22
C ALA A 263 -0.17 -10.74 -11.43
N LEU A 264 -0.97 -9.71 -11.74
CA LEU A 264 -2.05 -9.80 -12.73
C LEU A 264 -1.53 -10.00 -14.17
N PRO A 265 -2.21 -10.82 -15.01
CA PRO A 265 -1.79 -11.04 -16.39
C PRO A 265 -1.80 -9.77 -17.24
N ASN A 266 -0.75 -9.55 -18.02
CA ASN A 266 -0.57 -8.37 -18.90
C ASN A 266 -0.53 -7.02 -18.16
N GLU A 267 -0.36 -7.07 -16.84
CA GLU A 267 -0.26 -5.89 -15.99
C GLU A 267 1.14 -5.89 -15.36
N PRO A 268 2.05 -5.03 -15.84
CA PRO A 268 3.45 -5.08 -15.46
C PRO A 268 3.61 -4.75 -13.97
N SER A 269 4.45 -5.47 -13.21
CA SER A 269 4.74 -5.19 -11.78
C SER A 269 6.12 -5.66 -11.31
N ASP A 270 6.70 -5.05 -10.27
CA ASP A 270 8.06 -5.32 -9.78
C ASP A 270 8.12 -5.57 -8.27
N ILE A 271 8.92 -6.55 -7.86
CA ILE A 271 9.38 -6.72 -6.48
C ILE A 271 10.91 -6.83 -6.51
N ALA A 272 11.60 -5.81 -6.02
CA ALA A 272 13.05 -5.68 -6.19
C ALA A 272 13.79 -5.37 -4.88
N ALA A 273 14.59 -6.32 -4.41
CA ALA A 273 15.51 -6.14 -3.28
C ALA A 273 16.95 -5.90 -3.79
N GLY A 274 17.09 -4.85 -4.61
CA GLY A 274 18.26 -4.64 -5.45
C GLY A 274 19.31 -3.70 -4.86
N ASN A 275 20.48 -3.68 -5.48
CA ASN A 275 21.43 -2.58 -5.35
C ASN A 275 21.76 -2.09 -6.76
N ILE A 276 21.71 -0.78 -6.99
CA ILE A 276 22.08 -0.20 -8.29
C ILE A 276 23.59 0.10 -8.38
N ASN A 277 24.31 0.02 -7.25
CA ASN A 277 25.72 0.39 -7.07
C ASN A 277 26.55 -0.79 -6.52
N SER A 278 27.87 -0.65 -6.34
CA SER A 278 28.80 -1.81 -6.15
C SER A 278 28.75 -2.56 -4.82
N GLY A 279 27.79 -2.27 -3.95
CA GLY A 279 27.54 -3.11 -2.77
C GLY A 279 26.83 -4.41 -3.13
N ALA A 280 26.79 -5.38 -2.21
CA ALA A 280 26.00 -6.59 -2.43
C ALA A 280 24.51 -6.24 -2.61
N ALA A 281 23.78 -7.00 -3.43
CA ALA A 281 22.33 -6.92 -3.48
C ALA A 281 21.69 -7.54 -2.22
N GLY A 282 20.45 -7.18 -1.95
CA GLY A 282 19.73 -7.59 -0.75
C GLY A 282 19.08 -8.97 -0.87
N THR A 283 18.26 -9.29 0.12
CA THR A 283 17.48 -10.54 0.16
C THR A 283 16.02 -10.26 -0.13
N LEU A 284 15.41 -11.08 -1.00
CA LEU A 284 13.97 -11.15 -1.20
C LEU A 284 13.48 -12.52 -0.75
N THR A 285 12.64 -12.53 0.28
CA THR A 285 11.98 -13.74 0.78
C THR A 285 10.49 -13.58 0.59
N VAL A 286 9.87 -14.54 -0.09
CA VAL A 286 8.43 -14.58 -0.31
C VAL A 286 7.91 -15.92 0.14
N THR A 287 7.01 -15.91 1.11
CA THR A 287 6.36 -17.10 1.65
C THR A 287 4.86 -16.94 1.48
N ALA A 288 4.20 -17.93 0.91
CA ALA A 288 2.75 -18.02 0.83
C ALA A 288 2.32 -19.44 1.19
N SER A 289 1.25 -19.61 1.97
CA SER A 289 0.78 -20.98 2.31
C SER A 289 0.32 -21.74 1.06
N ASP A 290 -0.37 -21.05 0.17
CA ASP A 290 -1.13 -21.68 -0.91
C ASP A 290 -0.38 -21.56 -2.23
N ALA A 291 -0.36 -20.36 -2.84
CA ALA A 291 0.28 -20.19 -4.13
C ALA A 291 0.93 -18.84 -4.37
N ILE A 292 1.99 -18.89 -5.17
CA ILE A 292 2.62 -17.73 -5.82
C ILE A 292 2.35 -17.86 -7.31
N THR A 293 1.59 -16.92 -7.88
CA THR A 293 1.28 -16.87 -9.31
C THR A 293 1.80 -15.57 -9.92
N ILE A 294 2.69 -15.70 -10.89
CA ILE A 294 3.28 -14.56 -11.60
C ILE A 294 3.05 -14.76 -13.09
N THR A 295 2.25 -13.88 -13.68
CA THR A 295 1.91 -13.89 -15.11
C THR A 295 2.28 -12.54 -15.72
N GLY A 296 3.32 -12.46 -16.56
CA GLY A 296 3.77 -11.15 -17.06
C GLY A 296 5.05 -11.16 -17.88
N SER A 297 5.29 -10.05 -18.60
CA SER A 297 6.39 -9.84 -19.58
C SER A 297 7.19 -8.64 -19.10
N GLY A 298 8.43 -8.83 -18.67
CA GLY A 298 9.17 -7.71 -18.12
C GLY A 298 10.63 -8.04 -17.89
N VAL A 299 11.47 -7.14 -18.41
CA VAL A 299 12.78 -7.47 -18.95
C VAL A 299 13.79 -6.44 -18.52
N LEU A 300 14.85 -7.00 -17.96
CA LEU A 300 16.20 -6.47 -17.88
C LEU A 300 16.41 -5.24 -16.96
N PRO A 301 17.65 -5.14 -16.46
CA PRO A 301 18.02 -4.34 -15.33
C PRO A 301 18.45 -2.95 -15.80
N THR A 302 18.60 -2.06 -14.83
CA THR A 302 19.07 -0.69 -15.00
C THR A 302 17.99 0.28 -15.49
N ARG A 303 17.56 1.12 -14.54
CA ARG A 303 16.60 2.24 -14.65
C ARG A 303 15.12 1.83 -14.60
N VAL A 304 14.52 2.11 -13.44
CA VAL A 304 13.11 2.45 -13.21
C VAL A 304 12.39 2.90 -14.49
N LEU A 305 11.38 2.12 -14.92
CA LEU A 305 10.07 2.50 -15.51
C LEU A 305 9.43 1.27 -16.20
N GLU A 306 8.87 0.40 -15.35
CA GLU A 306 7.81 -0.62 -15.59
C GLU A 306 8.15 -2.06 -16.12
N PRO A 307 7.59 -3.14 -15.48
CA PRO A 307 8.31 -4.39 -15.11
C PRO A 307 7.51 -5.72 -15.29
N SER A 308 8.06 -6.88 -14.91
CA SER A 308 7.34 -8.14 -14.54
C SER A 308 8.31 -9.14 -13.91
N ALA A 309 9.08 -8.76 -12.89
CA ALA A 309 10.03 -9.68 -12.26
C ALA A 309 10.13 -9.56 -10.72
N ILE A 310 10.49 -10.67 -10.08
CA ILE A 310 11.03 -10.73 -8.71
C ILE A 310 12.55 -10.69 -8.84
N ALA A 311 13.19 -9.59 -8.43
CA ALA A 311 14.60 -9.33 -8.69
C ALA A 311 15.43 -9.08 -7.41
N GLY A 312 16.53 -9.81 -7.25
CA GLY A 312 17.58 -9.60 -6.24
C GLY A 312 18.93 -9.23 -6.84
N GLY A 313 18.96 -8.48 -7.96
CA GLY A 313 20.17 -8.28 -8.76
C GLY A 313 20.98 -7.01 -8.45
N ASN A 314 22.26 -7.00 -8.85
CA ASN A 314 23.14 -5.82 -8.89
C ASN A 314 23.60 -5.53 -10.34
N ILE A 315 23.68 -4.24 -10.69
CA ILE A 315 24.14 -3.69 -11.96
C ILE A 315 25.67 -3.51 -11.98
N THR A 316 26.38 -3.71 -10.88
CA THR A 316 27.82 -3.40 -10.74
C THR A 316 28.58 -4.54 -10.02
N SER A 317 29.88 -4.42 -9.75
CA SER A 317 30.76 -5.52 -9.29
C SER A 317 30.43 -6.19 -7.94
N GLY A 318 29.33 -5.83 -7.26
CA GLY A 318 28.91 -6.44 -6.00
C GLY A 318 28.32 -7.85 -6.16
N ALA A 319 28.27 -8.64 -5.09
CA ALA A 319 27.62 -9.95 -5.13
C ALA A 319 26.12 -9.84 -5.43
N GLY A 320 25.57 -10.76 -6.22
CA GLY A 320 24.13 -10.90 -6.45
C GLY A 320 23.40 -11.30 -5.16
N GLY A 321 22.12 -10.93 -5.08
CA GLY A 321 21.30 -11.11 -3.89
C GLY A 321 20.74 -12.51 -3.74
N THR A 322 19.96 -12.72 -2.69
CA THR A 322 19.28 -14.00 -2.46
C THR A 322 17.79 -13.86 -2.71
N LEU A 323 17.22 -14.80 -3.45
CA LEU A 323 15.78 -14.94 -3.63
C LEU A 323 15.32 -16.29 -3.07
N THR A 324 14.35 -16.26 -2.17
CA THR A 324 13.68 -17.47 -1.67
C THR A 324 12.19 -17.35 -1.88
N LEU A 325 11.61 -18.33 -2.58
CA LEU A 325 10.17 -18.45 -2.80
C LEU A 325 9.66 -19.75 -2.17
N THR A 326 8.72 -19.65 -1.23
CA THR A 326 8.13 -20.82 -0.55
C THR A 326 6.62 -20.79 -0.71
N ALA A 327 6.04 -21.80 -1.36
CA ALA A 327 4.59 -21.97 -1.43
C ALA A 327 4.16 -23.39 -1.79
N SER A 328 2.92 -23.80 -1.50
CA SER A 328 2.42 -25.11 -1.93
C SER A 328 2.44 -25.26 -3.46
N SER A 329 2.14 -24.18 -4.19
CA SER A 329 2.21 -24.09 -5.65
C SER A 329 2.93 -22.82 -6.09
N ILE A 330 3.91 -22.95 -6.98
CA ILE A 330 4.54 -21.80 -7.64
C ILE A 330 4.29 -21.92 -9.14
N SER A 331 3.58 -20.95 -9.71
CA SER A 331 3.28 -20.85 -11.14
C SER A 331 3.89 -19.59 -11.72
N LEU A 332 4.83 -19.78 -12.65
CA LEU A 332 5.52 -18.70 -13.34
C LEU A 332 5.24 -18.82 -14.84
N THR A 333 4.57 -17.82 -15.38
CA THR A 333 4.18 -17.79 -16.79
C THR A 333 4.83 -16.61 -17.49
N ARG A 334 5.75 -16.92 -18.41
CA ARG A 334 6.39 -15.92 -19.27
C ARG A 334 5.49 -15.54 -20.45
N VAL A 335 5.30 -14.24 -20.67
CA VAL A 335 4.89 -13.65 -21.97
C VAL A 335 6.17 -13.24 -22.76
N PRO A 336 6.12 -13.04 -24.09
CA PRO A 336 7.26 -13.17 -25.03
C PRO A 336 8.61 -12.47 -24.74
N GLU A 337 8.73 -11.58 -23.78
CA GLU A 337 9.95 -10.81 -23.49
C GLU A 337 10.63 -11.34 -22.18
N PRO A 338 11.96 -11.18 -21.96
CA PRO A 338 12.75 -11.82 -20.87
C PRO A 338 12.17 -11.95 -19.45
N SER A 339 12.82 -12.85 -18.71
CA SER A 339 12.47 -13.58 -17.47
C SER A 339 11.74 -12.85 -16.32
N ALA A 340 10.80 -13.60 -15.70
CA ALA A 340 10.03 -13.22 -14.51
C ALA A 340 10.79 -13.25 -13.17
N ILE A 341 12.02 -13.78 -13.12
CA ILE A 341 12.80 -13.94 -11.89
C ILE A 341 14.29 -13.79 -12.19
N ALA A 342 15.00 -12.99 -11.40
CA ALA A 342 16.45 -12.86 -11.49
C ALA A 342 17.11 -12.61 -10.12
N ALA A 343 18.16 -13.36 -9.79
CA ALA A 343 19.10 -13.03 -8.71
C ALA A 343 20.51 -12.96 -9.29
N GLY A 344 20.70 -12.15 -10.33
CA GLY A 344 21.94 -12.08 -11.10
C GLY A 344 22.74 -10.81 -10.82
N ASN A 345 24.07 -10.91 -10.95
CA ASN A 345 24.89 -9.76 -11.27
C ASN A 345 25.04 -9.69 -12.80
N ILE A 346 24.89 -8.50 -13.40
CA ILE A 346 25.14 -8.29 -14.85
C ILE A 346 26.64 -8.03 -15.13
N ASN A 347 27.43 -7.80 -14.08
CA ASN A 347 28.86 -7.46 -14.10
C ASN A 347 29.72 -8.48 -13.32
N SER A 348 30.99 -8.15 -13.08
CA SER A 348 32.07 -9.06 -12.63
C SER A 348 31.97 -9.63 -11.21
N GLY A 349 30.89 -9.39 -10.46
CA GLY A 349 30.71 -9.94 -9.11
C GLY A 349 30.10 -11.35 -9.11
N ALA A 350 30.10 -12.02 -7.95
CA ALA A 350 29.50 -13.34 -7.81
C ALA A 350 27.99 -13.30 -8.13
N GLY A 351 27.47 -14.33 -8.81
CA GLY A 351 26.03 -14.49 -9.04
C GLY A 351 25.26 -14.66 -7.72
N GLY A 352 23.98 -14.26 -7.71
CA GLY A 352 23.11 -14.46 -6.55
C GLY A 352 22.52 -15.87 -6.51
N ASN A 353 21.71 -16.13 -5.48
CA ASN A 353 21.09 -17.44 -5.24
C ASN A 353 19.57 -17.35 -5.42
N ILE A 354 18.99 -18.34 -6.10
CA ILE A 354 17.54 -18.53 -6.18
C ILE A 354 17.17 -19.88 -5.59
N THR A 355 16.24 -19.87 -4.63
CA THR A 355 15.70 -21.06 -3.98
C THR A 355 14.18 -21.08 -4.13
N PHE A 356 13.65 -22.22 -4.59
CA PHE A 356 12.22 -22.51 -4.58
C PHE A 356 11.97 -23.66 -3.62
N THR A 357 10.98 -23.51 -2.75
CA THR A 357 10.48 -24.56 -1.85
C THR A 357 8.99 -24.74 -2.14
N THR A 358 8.65 -25.78 -2.90
CA THR A 358 7.26 -26.00 -3.31
C THR A 358 6.89 -27.46 -3.56
N ARG A 359 5.60 -27.79 -3.46
CA ARG A 359 5.07 -29.10 -3.88
C ARG A 359 4.98 -29.16 -5.40
N THR A 360 4.50 -28.08 -6.02
CA THR A 360 4.28 -27.97 -7.47
C THR A 360 4.98 -26.73 -8.01
N LEU A 361 5.93 -26.92 -8.92
CA LEU A 361 6.55 -25.83 -9.69
C LEU A 361 6.10 -25.93 -11.14
N LEU A 362 5.32 -24.95 -11.60
CA LEU A 362 4.93 -24.81 -13.00
C LEU A 362 5.69 -23.64 -13.63
N LEU A 363 6.51 -23.96 -14.63
CA LEU A 363 7.23 -22.98 -15.44
C LEU A 363 6.74 -23.08 -16.88
N THR A 364 6.19 -22.01 -17.44
CA THR A 364 5.76 -21.99 -18.85
C THR A 364 6.58 -20.96 -19.66
N ARG A 365 7.08 -21.41 -20.84
CA ARG A 365 7.89 -20.64 -21.81
C ARG A 365 9.23 -20.06 -21.27
N VAL A 366 10.06 -20.86 -20.60
CA VAL A 366 11.41 -20.47 -20.15
C VAL A 366 12.45 -20.69 -21.28
N PRO A 367 13.16 -19.68 -21.83
CA PRO A 367 14.24 -19.92 -22.80
C PRO A 367 15.62 -19.93 -22.13
N GLU A 368 16.49 -20.85 -22.54
CA GLU A 368 17.92 -20.74 -22.23
C GLU A 368 18.54 -19.46 -22.83
N PRO A 369 19.52 -18.82 -22.17
CA PRO A 369 20.06 -19.11 -20.85
C PRO A 369 19.38 -18.19 -19.82
N SER A 370 18.10 -18.38 -19.51
CA SER A 370 17.44 -17.59 -18.47
C SER A 370 18.03 -17.94 -17.10
N ALA A 371 18.97 -17.13 -16.63
CA ALA A 371 19.07 -16.47 -15.32
C ALA A 371 18.58 -17.18 -14.03
N ILE A 372 18.38 -18.50 -14.02
CA ILE A 372 18.25 -19.32 -12.81
C ILE A 372 19.63 -19.86 -12.47
N ALA A 373 20.49 -19.01 -11.92
CA ALA A 373 21.72 -19.44 -11.25
C ALA A 373 21.35 -19.75 -9.79
N GLY A 374 21.01 -21.01 -9.49
CA GLY A 374 20.60 -21.39 -8.14
C GLY A 374 20.21 -22.86 -8.01
N SER A 375 20.17 -23.35 -6.78
CA SER A 375 19.72 -24.70 -6.43
C SER A 375 18.19 -24.76 -6.40
N ILE A 376 17.58 -25.60 -7.24
CA ILE A 376 16.14 -25.87 -7.20
C ILE A 376 15.89 -27.10 -6.32
N LEU A 377 15.18 -26.93 -5.20
CA LEU A 377 14.65 -28.03 -4.36
C LEU A 377 13.13 -28.15 -4.56
N ALA A 378 12.68 -28.95 -5.53
CA ALA A 378 11.25 -29.22 -5.75
C ALA A 378 10.92 -30.71 -5.53
N CYS A 379 9.82 -31.00 -4.82
CA CYS A 379 9.41 -32.38 -4.48
C CYS A 379 8.76 -33.11 -5.67
N SER A 380 8.24 -32.37 -6.66
CA SER A 380 7.79 -32.91 -7.95
C SER A 380 8.07 -31.90 -9.07
N LEU A 381 8.95 -32.26 -10.01
CA LEU A 381 9.33 -31.40 -11.13
C LEU A 381 8.58 -31.85 -12.39
N ALA A 382 7.53 -31.13 -12.77
CA ALA A 382 6.87 -31.30 -14.07
C ALA A 382 7.53 -30.36 -15.10
N LEU A 383 8.68 -30.77 -15.64
CA LEU A 383 9.39 -30.00 -16.66
C LEU A 383 8.78 -30.27 -18.04
N LEU A 384 7.86 -29.42 -18.51
CA LEU A 384 7.36 -29.48 -19.89
C LEU A 384 8.35 -28.77 -20.85
N ALA A 385 9.58 -29.26 -20.90
CA ALA A 385 10.62 -28.75 -21.80
C ALA A 385 10.48 -29.37 -23.21
N LYS A 386 10.12 -28.57 -24.22
CA LYS A 386 10.39 -28.94 -25.62
C LYS A 386 11.91 -28.84 -25.86
N ARG A 387 12.59 -29.99 -25.79
CA ARG A 387 13.98 -30.34 -26.18
C ARG A 387 14.85 -29.23 -26.80
N ASN A 388 15.98 -28.91 -26.15
CA ASN A 388 17.36 -29.23 -26.58
C ASN A 388 18.36 -28.94 -25.43
N LEU A 389 19.33 -29.84 -25.24
CA LEU A 389 20.18 -30.05 -24.05
C LEU A 389 21.18 -28.92 -23.68
N ALA A 390 21.35 -28.66 -22.38
CA ALA A 390 22.65 -28.59 -21.67
C ALA A 390 22.49 -28.88 -20.14
N ALA A 391 23.51 -29.46 -19.50
CA ALA A 391 23.42 -30.22 -18.26
C ALA A 391 23.40 -29.40 -16.95
N PHE A 392 22.43 -29.68 -16.06
CA PHE A 392 22.43 -29.25 -14.65
C PHE A 392 23.14 -30.27 -13.76
N ARG A 393 24.12 -29.83 -12.97
CA ARG A 393 24.86 -30.68 -12.02
C ARG A 393 24.09 -30.77 -10.70
N LYS A 394 23.64 -31.97 -10.35
CA LYS A 394 22.99 -32.30 -9.08
C LYS A 394 24.05 -32.36 -7.98
N THR A 395 24.09 -31.42 -7.05
CA THR A 395 24.84 -31.59 -5.79
C THR A 395 24.02 -32.48 -4.85
N LYS A 396 24.62 -33.58 -4.39
CA LYS A 396 24.05 -34.46 -3.36
C LYS A 396 24.25 -33.83 -1.98
N ALA A 397 23.35 -34.20 -1.07
CA ALA A 397 23.21 -33.81 0.32
C ALA A 397 24.52 -33.75 1.11
#